data_AF-X1EFT2-F1
#
_entry.id   AF-X1EFT2-F1
#
_cell.length_a   1.000
_cell.length_b   1.000
_cell.length_c   1.000
_cell.angle_alpha   90.00
_cell.angle_beta   90.00
_cell.angle_gamma   90.00
#
_symmetry.space_group_name_H-M   'P 1'
#
loop_
_entity.id
_entity.type
_entity.pdbx_description
1 polymer ?
#
loop_
_entity_poly.entity_id
_entity_poly.type
_entity_poly.pdbx_seq_one_letter_code
_entity_poly.pdbx_strand_id
1 'polypeptide(L)'
;MSLDTYANLKLEIIDWSHRGDMDLKIDTFIDLAESEMFANTVEPLQLRDEETLVAFATSITDRFVALPTGYQSMRKVRIQVVNGESTELRFRTPSQLEILSSVG
;
A
#
# COMPACT_ATOMS: atom_id res chain seq x y z
N MET A 1 -22.98 -11.66 15.44
CA MET A 1 -22.23 -10.44 15.79
C MET A 1 -21.13 -10.25 14.77
N SER A 2 -20.81 -9.01 14.43
CA SER A 2 -19.79 -8.70 13.43
C SER A 2 -18.53 -8.18 14.13
N LEU A 3 -17.38 -8.77 13.77
CA LEU A 3 -16.05 -8.44 14.30
C LEU A 3 -15.49 -7.17 13.63
N ASP A 4 -16.30 -6.12 13.60
CA ASP A 4 -16.01 -4.91 12.81
C ASP A 4 -15.30 -3.83 13.63
N THR A 5 -15.29 -3.96 14.96
CA THR A 5 -14.68 -3.00 15.86
C THR A 5 -13.91 -3.70 16.97
N TYR A 6 -12.89 -3.02 17.48
CA TYR A 6 -12.08 -3.50 18.60
C TYR A 6 -12.94 -3.83 19.84
N ALA A 7 -13.90 -2.96 20.17
CA ALA A 7 -14.81 -3.18 21.29
C ALA A 7 -15.66 -4.46 21.12
N ASN A 8 -16.14 -4.72 19.91
CA ASN A 8 -16.91 -5.94 19.62
C ASN A 8 -16.04 -7.19 19.72
N LEU A 9 -14.80 -7.15 19.22
CA LEU A 9 -13.85 -8.26 19.35
C LEU A 9 -13.59 -8.62 20.82
N LYS A 10 -13.39 -7.62 21.69
CA LYS A 10 -13.20 -7.86 23.12
C LYS A 10 -14.39 -8.53 23.78
N LEU A 11 -15.59 -8.03 23.49
CA LEU A 11 -16.83 -8.58 24.04
C LEU A 11 -17.04 -10.04 23.60
N GLU A 12 -16.80 -10.36 22.32
CA GLU A 12 -16.90 -11.72 21.80
C GLU A 12 -15.92 -12.69 22.46
N ILE A 13 -14.67 -12.26 22.70
CA ILE A 13 -13.67 -13.11 23.37
C ILE A 13 -14.03 -13.35 24.84
N ILE A 14 -14.51 -12.32 25.54
CA ILE A 14 -14.94 -12.42 26.94
C ILE A 14 -16.16 -13.35 27.06
N ASP A 15 -17.14 -13.20 26.16
CA ASP A 15 -18.33 -14.05 26.09
C ASP A 15 -17.95 -15.50 25.79
N TRP A 16 -17.11 -15.73 24.78
CA TRP A 16 -16.60 -17.06 24.45
C TRP A 16 -15.83 -17.72 25.59
N SER A 17 -14.99 -16.95 26.31
CA SER A 17 -14.22 -17.45 27.44
C SER A 17 -15.06 -17.67 28.71
N HIS A 18 -16.29 -17.15 28.75
CA HIS A 18 -17.17 -17.12 29.92
C HIS A 18 -16.49 -16.52 31.17
N ARG A 19 -15.54 -15.60 30.97
CA ARG A 19 -14.71 -15.03 32.03
C ARG A 19 -14.72 -13.52 32.00
N GLY A 20 -15.56 -12.93 32.87
CA GLY A 20 -15.68 -11.48 32.99
C GLY A 20 -14.46 -10.77 33.60
N ASP A 21 -13.53 -11.51 34.21
CA ASP A 21 -12.27 -10.99 34.74
C ASP A 21 -11.21 -10.75 33.66
N MET A 22 -11.45 -11.22 32.43
CA MET A 22 -10.53 -11.05 31.30
C MET A 22 -10.52 -9.64 30.72
N ASP A 23 -11.53 -8.80 30.99
CA ASP A 23 -11.60 -7.43 30.49
C ASP A 23 -10.36 -6.59 30.88
N LEU A 24 -9.77 -6.88 32.05
CA LEU A 24 -8.58 -6.18 32.55
C LEU A 24 -7.26 -6.66 31.92
N LYS A 25 -7.26 -7.82 31.24
CA LYS A 25 -6.04 -8.47 30.72
C LYS A 25 -6.04 -8.63 29.20
N ILE A 26 -7.21 -8.52 28.57
CA ILE A 26 -7.38 -8.78 27.15
C ILE A 26 -6.67 -7.72 26.30
N ASP A 27 -6.69 -6.46 26.73
CA ASP A 27 -5.97 -5.37 26.06
C ASP A 27 -4.46 -5.69 26.05
N THR A 28 -3.89 -6.04 27.20
CA THR A 28 -2.47 -6.41 27.31
C THR A 28 -2.12 -7.69 26.55
N PHE A 29 -3.03 -8.66 26.50
CA PHE A 29 -2.83 -9.88 25.71
C PHE A 29 -2.81 -9.58 24.21
N ILE A 30 -3.72 -8.72 23.72
CA ILE A 30 -3.75 -8.31 22.31
C ILE A 30 -2.47 -7.55 21.96
N ASP A 31 -2.03 -6.60 22.79
CA ASP A 31 -0.79 -5.85 22.55
C ASP A 31 0.43 -6.77 22.45
N LEU A 32 0.53 -7.77 23.34
CA LEU A 32 1.60 -8.76 23.31
C LEU A 32 1.50 -9.69 22.09
N ALA A 33 0.29 -10.12 21.73
CA ALA A 33 0.07 -10.95 20.56
C ALA A 33 0.44 -10.21 19.27
N GLU A 34 0.04 -8.95 19.13
CA GLU A 34 0.45 -8.10 18.01
C GLU A 34 1.98 -7.95 17.97
N SER A 35 2.60 -7.65 19.11
CA SER A 35 4.06 -7.54 19.20
C SER A 35 4.78 -8.84 18.82
N GLU A 36 4.30 -10.00 19.25
CA GLU A 36 4.89 -11.29 18.88
C GLU A 36 4.64 -11.63 17.40
N MET A 37 3.46 -11.32 16.86
CA MET A 37 3.13 -11.51 15.45
C MET A 37 4.03 -10.64 14.55
N PHE A 38 4.36 -9.41 14.96
CA PHE A 38 5.31 -8.54 14.24
C PHE A 38 6.77 -8.96 14.43
N ALA A 39 7.14 -9.48 15.60
CA ALA A 39 8.50 -9.91 15.91
C ALA A 39 8.82 -11.35 15.47
N ASN A 40 7.83 -12.08 14.94
CA ASN A 40 8.00 -13.48 14.53
C ASN A 40 9.05 -13.60 13.41
N THR A 41 10.17 -14.25 13.73
CA THR A 41 11.31 -14.45 12.81
C THR A 41 11.12 -15.64 11.87
N VAL A 42 10.12 -16.50 12.12
CA VAL A 42 9.82 -17.71 11.34
C VAL A 42 8.82 -17.40 10.22
N GLU A 43 7.75 -16.68 10.54
CA GLU A 43 6.75 -16.18 9.58
C GLU A 43 6.43 -14.72 9.90
N PRO A 44 7.33 -13.78 9.56
CA PRO A 44 7.03 -12.36 9.74
C PRO A 44 5.80 -12.02 8.89
N LEU A 45 4.80 -11.40 9.50
CA LEU A 45 3.69 -10.80 8.76
C LEU A 45 4.27 -9.75 7.82
N GLN A 46 4.46 -10.13 6.56
CA GLN A 46 4.88 -9.18 5.54
C GLN A 46 3.70 -8.25 5.30
N LEU A 47 3.81 -7.00 5.78
CA LEU A 47 2.98 -5.93 5.28
C LEU A 47 3.40 -5.67 3.82
N ARG A 48 2.84 -6.42 2.88
CA ARG A 48 3.02 -6.19 1.44
C ARG A 48 1.65 -6.14 0.80
N ASP A 49 1.05 -4.97 0.84
CA ASP A 49 0.14 -4.47 -0.19
C ASP A 49 0.01 -2.94 -0.12
N GLU A 50 1.12 -2.22 -0.27
CA GLU A 50 1.10 -0.76 -0.50
C GLU A 50 1.41 -0.39 -1.97
N GLU A 51 1.33 -1.33 -2.90
CA GLU A 51 1.47 -1.01 -4.34
C GLU A 51 0.10 -0.66 -4.93
N THR A 52 -0.35 0.58 -4.69
CA THR A 52 -1.54 1.11 -5.36
C THR A 52 -1.17 1.59 -6.77
N LEU A 53 -1.77 0.97 -7.79
CA LEU A 53 -1.65 1.42 -9.18
C LEU A 53 -2.76 2.41 -9.49
N VAL A 54 -2.38 3.61 -9.97
CA VAL A 54 -3.34 4.62 -10.43
C VAL A 54 -2.96 5.07 -11.83
N ALA A 55 -3.93 5.06 -12.75
CA ALA A 55 -3.79 5.57 -14.10
C ALA A 55 -4.39 6.96 -14.21
N PHE A 56 -3.72 7.86 -14.93
CA PHE A 56 -4.20 9.21 -15.21
C PHE A 56 -4.22 9.44 -16.72
N ALA A 57 -5.28 10.08 -17.22
CA ALA A 57 -5.30 10.61 -18.57
C ALA A 57 -4.70 12.01 -18.56
N THR A 58 -3.62 12.23 -19.32
CA THR A 58 -2.91 13.52 -19.37
C THR A 58 -2.97 14.10 -20.78
N SER A 59 -3.24 15.40 -20.90
CA SER A 59 -3.13 16.18 -22.14
C SER A 59 -1.81 16.98 -22.18
N ILE A 60 -1.42 17.47 -23.35
CA ILE A 60 -0.26 18.38 -23.53
C ILE A 60 -0.34 19.68 -22.74
N THR A 61 -1.53 20.02 -22.24
CA THR A 61 -1.79 21.19 -21.39
C THR A 61 -1.58 20.92 -19.90
N ASP A 62 -1.52 19.65 -19.50
CA ASP A 62 -1.48 19.26 -18.10
C ASP A 62 -0.04 19.23 -17.60
N ARG A 63 0.27 20.12 -16.66
CA ARG A 63 1.62 20.23 -16.07
C ARG A 63 1.76 19.46 -14.76
N PHE A 64 0.65 19.17 -14.08
CA PHE A 64 0.62 18.55 -12.76
C PHE A 64 -0.53 17.55 -12.65
N VAL A 65 -0.33 16.50 -11.85
CA VAL A 65 -1.36 15.52 -11.52
C VAL A 65 -1.35 15.29 -10.00
N ALA A 66 -2.53 15.08 -9.42
CA ALA A 66 -2.64 14.78 -8.00
C ALA A 66 -2.08 13.38 -7.73
N LEU A 67 -1.27 13.26 -6.68
CA LEU A 67 -0.77 11.96 -6.22
C LEU A 67 -1.89 11.21 -5.47
N PRO A 68 -1.86 9.87 -5.46
CA PRO A 68 -2.80 9.07 -4.68
C PRO A 68 -2.75 9.42 -3.19
N THR A 69 -3.88 9.31 -2.50
CA THR A 69 -3.97 9.53 -1.06
C THR A 69 -3.02 8.58 -0.33
N GLY A 70 -2.22 9.11 0.60
CA GLY A 70 -1.25 8.30 1.37
C GLY A 70 0.03 7.95 0.60
N TYR A 71 0.33 8.62 -0.52
CA TYR A 71 1.54 8.40 -1.28
C TYR A 71 2.83 8.60 -0.44
N GLN A 72 3.67 7.57 -0.38
CA GLN A 72 4.96 7.60 0.32
C GLN A 72 6.15 7.71 -0.65
N SER A 73 6.17 6.89 -1.70
CA SER A 73 7.24 6.86 -2.70
C SER A 73 6.77 6.29 -4.03
N MET A 74 7.43 6.69 -5.13
CA MET A 74 7.18 6.10 -6.45
C MET A 74 8.15 4.97 -6.72
N ARG A 75 7.62 3.79 -7.06
CA ARG A 75 8.44 2.67 -7.53
C ARG A 75 8.63 2.68 -9.05
N LYS A 76 7.59 3.00 -9.80
CA LYS A 76 7.61 2.95 -11.26
C LYS A 76 6.60 3.91 -11.88
N VAL A 77 6.96 4.51 -13.01
CA VAL A 77 6.05 5.30 -13.84
C VAL A 77 6.05 4.72 -15.24
N ARG A 78 4.87 4.58 -15.84
CA ARG A 78 4.71 4.13 -17.22
C ARG A 78 3.84 5.12 -17.97
N ILE A 79 4.16 5.36 -19.23
CA ILE A 79 3.31 6.09 -20.17
C ILE A 79 2.65 5.07 -21.08
N GLN A 80 1.35 5.18 -21.24
CA GLN A 80 0.61 4.49 -22.29
C GLN A 80 0.30 5.50 -23.39
N VAL A 81 0.82 5.26 -24.58
CA VAL A 81 0.49 6.05 -25.77
C VAL A 81 -0.81 5.48 -26.38
N VAL A 82 -1.70 6.34 -26.86
CA VAL A 82 -2.94 5.91 -27.53
C VAL A 82 -2.58 4.98 -28.68
N ASN A 83 -3.11 3.75 -28.67
CA ASN A 83 -2.81 2.68 -29.62
C ASN A 83 -1.34 2.21 -29.67
N GLY A 84 -0.53 2.53 -28.65
CA GLY A 84 0.87 2.11 -28.55
C GLY A 84 1.12 1.17 -27.35
N GLU A 85 2.37 0.70 -27.24
CA GLU A 85 2.80 -0.11 -26.11
C GLU A 85 3.04 0.74 -24.85
N SER A 86 2.86 0.13 -23.67
CA SER A 86 3.20 0.77 -22.40
C SER A 86 4.70 0.83 -22.21
N THR A 87 5.26 2.04 -22.18
CA THR A 87 6.70 2.27 -22.02
C THR A 87 7.01 2.76 -20.61
N GLU A 88 8.09 2.23 -20.02
CA GLU A 88 8.59 2.68 -18.72
C GLU A 88 9.36 3.99 -18.81
N LEU A 89 9.03 4.94 -17.95
CA LEU A 89 9.82 6.16 -17.79
C LEU A 89 11.04 5.85 -16.94
N ARG A 90 12.22 6.08 -17.50
CA ARG A 90 13.50 6.03 -16.80
C ARG A 90 14.20 7.35 -16.95
N PHE A 91 14.84 7.79 -15.87
CA PHE A 91 15.76 8.90 -15.96
C PHE A 91 16.90 8.52 -16.90
N ARG A 92 17.13 9.35 -17.91
CA ARG A 92 18.24 9.23 -18.87
C ARG A 92 18.99 10.55 -18.86
N THR A 93 20.32 10.47 -18.87
CA THR A 93 21.13 11.67 -19.07
C THR A 93 20.97 12.16 -20.51
N PRO A 94 21.22 13.45 -20.82
CA PRO A 94 21.11 13.97 -22.19
C PRO A 94 21.93 13.19 -23.22
N SER A 95 23.08 12.64 -22.81
CA SER A 95 23.95 11.79 -23.64
C SER A 95 23.38 10.40 -23.94
N GLN A 96 22.39 9.94 -23.17
CA GLN A 96 21.70 8.65 -23.36
C GLN A 96 20.38 8.80 -24.10
N LEU A 97 19.97 10.04 -24.41
CA LEU A 97 18.81 10.27 -25.27
C LEU A 97 19.23 9.98 -26.70
N GLU A 98 18.65 8.93 -27.26
CA GLU A 98 18.77 8.67 -28.68
C GLU A 98 17.95 9.74 -29.42
N ILE A 99 18.65 10.67 -30.05
CA ILE A 99 18.02 11.65 -30.93
C ILE A 99 17.61 10.89 -32.17
N LEU A 100 16.35 10.45 -32.22
CA LEU A 100 15.70 10.09 -33.47
C LEU A 100 15.64 11.36 -34.31
N SER A 101 16.68 11.52 -35.13
CA SER A 101 16.84 12.60 -36.09
C SER A 101 15.52 12.86 -36.83
N SER A 102 14.97 14.07 -36.67
CA SER A 102 13.97 14.61 -37.59
C SER A 102 14.65 14.78 -38.94
N VAL A 103 14.47 13.81 -39.82
CA VAL A 103 14.67 13.98 -41.24
C VAL A 103 13.30 14.26 -41.84
N GLY A 104 13.09 15.50 -42.29
CA GLY A 104 12.07 15.91 -43.28
C GLY A 104 10.62 15.76 -42.88
#